data_AF-A0A3L7PHU4-F1
#
_entry.id   AF-A0A3L7PHU4-F1
#
_cell.length_a   1.000
_cell.length_b   1.000
_cell.length_c   1.000
_cell.angle_alpha   90.00
_cell.angle_beta   90.00
_cell.angle_gamma   90.00
#
_symmetry.space_group_name_H-M   'P 1'
#
loop_
_entity.id
_entity.type
_entity.pdbx_description
1 polymer ?
#
loop_
_entity_poly.entity_id
_entity_poly.type
_entity_poly.pdbx_seq_one_letter_code
_entity_poly.pdbx_strand_id
1 'polypeptide(L)' 'NLDLFDRVQLAEVVRICRASESLSAAGRTLFAASRAAKSQPNDADRLRKHLARFGLSWAEKTTKSGLVDVHQ' A
#
# COMPACT_ATOMS: atom_id res chain seq x y z
N ASN A 1 -9.00 -14.33 4.91
CA ASN A 1 -10.31 -14.11 4.28
C ASN A 1 -10.49 -12.61 4.13
N LEU A 2 -10.61 -12.09 2.90
CA LEU A 2 -10.76 -10.65 2.61
C LEU A 2 -12.23 -10.35 2.32
N ASP A 3 -12.82 -9.43 3.08
CA ASP A 3 -14.19 -9.02 2.84
C ASP A 3 -14.30 -8.13 1.58
N LEU A 4 -15.53 -7.72 1.23
CA LEU A 4 -15.76 -6.88 0.05
C LEU A 4 -15.21 -5.45 0.24
N PHE A 5 -15.19 -4.92 1.46
CA PHE A 5 -14.64 -3.60 1.74
C PHE A 5 -13.12 -3.58 1.54
N ASP A 6 -12.43 -4.58 2.08
CA ASP A 6 -11.00 -4.77 1.90
C ASP A 6 -10.64 -4.87 0.43
N ARG A 7 -11.44 -5.61 -0.37
CA ARG A 7 -11.21 -5.77 -1.81
C ARG A 7 -11.34 -4.46 -2.58
N VAL A 8 -12.39 -3.68 -2.30
CA VAL A 8 -12.61 -2.38 -2.96
C VAL A 8 -11.48 -1.41 -2.60
N GLN A 9 -11.11 -1.34 -1.33
CA GLN A 9 -10.02 -0.49 -0.87
C GLN A 9 -8.68 -0.91 -1.49
N LEU A 10 -8.37 -2.21 -1.47
CA LEU A 10 -7.12 -2.75 -1.99
C LEU A 10 -7.00 -2.52 -3.50
N ALA A 11 -8.09 -2.69 -4.26
CA ALA A 11 -8.11 -2.42 -5.69
C ALA A 11 -7.73 -0.97 -6.00
N GLU A 12 -8.27 -0.01 -5.26
CA GLU A 12 -7.98 1.41 -5.44
C GLU A 12 -6.54 1.77 -5.02
N VAL A 13 -6.08 1.22 -3.89
CA VAL A 13 -4.69 1.36 -3.44
C VAL A 13 -3.71 0.86 -4.50
N VAL A 14 -3.96 -0.32 -5.05
CA VAL A 14 -3.15 -0.91 -6.13
C VAL A 14 -3.16 -0.02 -7.37
N ARG A 15 -4.33 0.50 -7.77
CA ARG A 15 -4.47 1.39 -8.93
C ARG A 15 -3.61 2.65 -8.78
N ILE A 16 -3.67 3.31 -7.62
CA ILE A 16 -2.89 4.52 -7.34
C ILE A 16 -1.39 4.20 -7.26
N CYS A 17 -1.01 3.08 -6.64
CA CYS A 17 0.37 2.64 -6.58
C CYS A 17 0.97 2.44 -7.97
N ARG A 18 0.23 1.78 -8.89
CA ARG A 18 0.67 1.54 -10.26
C ARG A 18 0.83 2.83 -11.07
N ALA A 19 -0.08 3.79 -10.87
CA ALA A 19 -0.08 5.09 -11.56
C ALA A 19 0.96 6.09 -11.01
N SER A 20 1.53 5.83 -9.84
CA SER A 20 2.45 6.75 -9.17
C SER A 20 3.92 6.44 -9.47
N GLU A 21 4.73 7.49 -9.57
CA GLU A 21 6.18 7.39 -9.84
C GLU A 21 6.98 6.90 -8.63
N SER A 22 6.44 7.05 -7.42
CA SER A 22 7.10 6.62 -6.18
C SER A 22 6.10 6.27 -5.08
N LEU A 23 6.56 5.49 -4.09
CA LEU A 23 5.78 5.12 -2.91
C LEU A 23 5.30 6.35 -2.13
N SER A 24 6.16 7.37 -2.03
CA SER A 24 5.83 8.63 -1.38
C SER A 24 4.76 9.42 -2.15
N ALA A 25 4.80 9.41 -3.49
CA ALA A 25 3.76 10.04 -4.30
C ALA A 25 2.40 9.33 -4.13
N ALA A 26 2.39 7.99 -4.23
CA ALA A 26 1.18 7.20 -4.00
C ALA A 26 0.59 7.44 -2.59
N GLY A 27 1.45 7.44 -1.57
CA GLY A 27 1.05 7.69 -0.19
C GLY A 27 0.41 9.06 0.00
N ARG A 28 0.98 10.12 -0.58
CA ARG A 28 0.38 11.47 -0.50
C ARG A 28 -1.00 11.54 -1.14
N THR A 29 -1.20 10.86 -2.27
CA THR A 29 -2.51 10.77 -2.94
C THR A 29 -3.51 10.03 -2.06
N LEU A 30 -3.16 8.83 -1.58
CA LEU A 30 -4.04 8.00 -0.76
C LEU A 30 -4.41 8.64 0.57
N PHE A 31 -3.47 9.37 1.19
CA PHE A 31 -3.64 9.95 2.50
C PHE A 31 -3.90 11.46 2.47
N ALA A 32 -4.26 12.04 1.31
CA ALA A 32 -4.39 13.48 1.08
C ALA A 32 -5.20 14.22 2.14
N ALA A 33 -6.33 13.65 2.58
CA ALA A 33 -7.16 14.23 3.64
C ALA A 33 -6.51 14.13 5.04
N SER A 34 -5.97 12.96 5.38
CA SER A 34 -5.45 12.70 6.74
C SER A 34 -4.06 13.26 7.01
N ARG A 35 -3.26 13.50 5.96
CA ARG A 35 -1.84 13.88 6.11
C ARG A 35 -1.66 15.26 6.72
N ALA A 36 -2.58 16.19 6.47
CA ALA A 36 -2.52 17.55 7.02
C ALA A 36 -2.66 17.59 8.55
N ALA A 37 -3.29 16.56 9.14
CA ALA A 37 -3.46 16.44 10.59
C ALA A 37 -2.25 15.78 11.29
N LYS A 38 -1.19 15.43 10.55
CA LYS A 38 0.00 14.79 11.11
C LYS A 38 1.17 15.77 11.15
N SER A 39 1.81 15.89 12.32
CA SER A 39 3.06 16.64 12.47
C SER A 39 4.16 16.12 11.53
N GLN A 40 4.22 14.80 11.34
CA GLN A 40 5.13 14.15 10.40
C GLN A 40 4.36 13.11 9.58
N PRO A 41 3.85 13.47 8.39
CA PRO A 41 3.13 12.54 7.53
C PRO A 41 4.12 11.59 6.83
N ASN A 42 4.47 10.48 7.49
CA ASN A 42 5.26 9.39 6.91
C ASN A 42 4.36 8.47 6.04
N ASP A 43 3.83 9.06 4.97
CA ASP A 43 2.82 8.43 4.10
C ASP A 43 3.36 7.20 3.36
N ALA A 44 4.65 7.21 3.02
CA ALA A 44 5.32 6.06 2.40
C ALA A 44 5.38 4.84 3.33
N ASP A 45 5.71 5.04 4.61
CA ASP A 45 5.72 3.95 5.59
C ASP A 45 4.31 3.41 5.87
N ARG A 46 3.33 4.31 5.99
CA ARG A 46 1.91 3.93 6.14
C ARG A 46 1.44 3.06 4.97
N LEU A 47 1.79 3.44 3.75
CA LEU A 47 1.45 2.67 2.55
C LEU A 47 2.17 1.33 2.51
N ARG A 48 3.48 1.28 2.85
CA ARG A 48 4.23 0.03 2.93
C ARG A 48 3.60 -0.96 3.92
N LYS A 49 3.26 -0.49 5.13
CA LYS A 49 2.59 -1.31 6.15
C LYS A 49 1.22 -1.79 5.69
N HIS A 50 0.46 -0.93 5.00
CA HIS A 50 -0.83 -1.31 4.45
C HIS A 50 -0.69 -2.42 3.40
N LEU A 51 0.22 -2.30 2.44
CA LEU A 51 0.48 -3.34 1.42
C LEU A 51 0.94 -4.67 2.06
N ALA A 52 1.80 -4.60 3.07
CA ALA A 52 2.30 -5.79 3.77
C ALA A 52 1.18 -6.61 4.46
N ARG A 53 0.12 -5.95 4.96
CA ARG A 53 -1.07 -6.64 5.51
C ARG A 53 -1.76 -7.54 4.49
N PHE A 54 -1.58 -7.28 3.20
CA PHE A 54 -2.12 -8.06 2.09
C PHE A 54 -1.06 -8.92 1.39
N GLY A 55 0.14 -9.05 1.96
CA GLY A 55 1.25 -9.79 1.35
C GLY A 55 1.81 -9.13 0.08
N LEU A 56 1.60 -7.81 -0.09
CA LEU A 56 2.06 -7.06 -1.25
C LEU A 56 3.28 -6.20 -0.92
N SER A 57 4.14 -5.99 -1.92
CA SER A 57 5.26 -5.06 -1.85
C SER A 57 5.20 -4.02 -2.97
N TRP A 58 5.81 -2.85 -2.73
CA TRP A 58 5.93 -1.78 -3.73
C TRP A 58 6.76 -2.21 -4.94
N ALA A 59 7.86 -2.94 -4.68
CA ALA A 59 8.82 -3.37 -5.70
C ALA A 59 8.19 -4.26 -6.78
N GLU A 60 7.11 -4.96 -6.44
CA GLU A 60 6.45 -5.93 -7.33
C GLU A 60 5.26 -5.36 -8.10
N LYS A 61 4.94 -4.05 -7.94
CA LYS A 61 3.82 -3.35 -8.59
C LYS A 61 2.53 -4.18 -8.76
N THR A 62 2.23 -5.03 -7.78
CA THR A 62 1.08 -5.97 -7.71
C THR A 62 1.25 -7.27 -8.51
N THR A 63 2.17 -8.13 -8.06
CA THR A 63 1.98 -9.59 -7.86
C THR A 63 3.22 -10.14 -7.17
N LYS A 64 3.03 -10.90 -6.07
CA LYS A 64 3.94 -11.99 -5.72
C LYS A 64 3.12 -13.27 -5.64
N SER A 65 3.03 -13.97 -6.77
CA SER A 65 2.84 -15.42 -6.73
C SER A 65 4.17 -15.97 -6.24
N GLY A 66 4.23 -16.43 -5.00
CA GLY A 66 5.46 -16.97 -4.43
C GLY A 66 5.41 -17.09 -2.91
N LEU A 67 4.88 -18.22 -2.45
CA LEU A 67 5.35 -18.87 -1.22
C LEU A 67 6.89 -18.88 -1.24
N VAL A 68 7.54 -18.17 -0.32
CA VAL A 68 8.91 -18.48 0.11
C VAL A 68 9.08 -18.13 1.58
N ASP A 69 9.16 -19.20 2.38
CA ASP A 69 9.95 -19.41 3.59
C ASP A 69 9.94 -18.34 4.70
N VAL A 70 9.09 -18.59 5.71
CA VAL A 70 9.38 -18.24 7.11
C VAL A 70 10.26 -19.33 7.71
N HIS A 71 11.57 -19.22 7.48
CA HIS A 71 12.60 -19.70 8.39
C HIS A 71 13.78 -18.72 8.34
N GLN A 72 13.73 -17.73 9.23
CA GLN A 72 14.81 -17.27 10.11
C GLN A 72 14.26 -16.15 11.01
#